data_AF-A0A809PJW0-F1
#
_entry.id   AF-A0A809PJW0-F1
#
_cell.length_a   1.000
_cell.length_b   1.000
_cell.length_c   1.000
_cell.angle_alpha   90.00
_cell.angle_beta   90.00
_cell.angle_gamma   90.00
#
_symmetry.space_group_name_H-M   'P 1'
#
loop_
_entity.id
_entity.type
_entity.pdbx_description
1 polymer ?
#
loop_
_entity_poly.entity_id
_entity_poly.type
_entity_poly.pdbx_seq_one_letter_code
_entity_poly.pdbx_strand_id
1 'polypeptide(L)' 'MFNKLRTNTHLKAKADGNGLEVGFYGRVARIAWVHQYGLRDRVVAGGGDVQYKERQVLGFSDKKSYEQNFFSTLHEFNAK' A
#
# COMPACT_ATOMS: atom_id res chain seq x y z
N MET A 1 -6.67 3.38 13.53
CA MET A 1 -5.55 3.79 12.65
C MET A 1 -5.96 3.75 11.17
N PHE A 2 -6.33 2.59 10.62
CA PHE A 2 -6.62 2.41 9.19
C PHE A 2 -7.74 3.28 8.62
N ASN A 3 -8.72 3.68 9.44
CA ASN A 3 -9.76 4.63 9.03
C ASN A 3 -9.22 5.99 8.54
N LYS A 4 -8.00 6.37 8.93
CA LYS A 4 -7.31 7.56 8.43
C LYS A 4 -6.50 7.28 7.16
N LEU A 5 -6.02 6.05 6.96
CA LEU A 5 -5.25 5.68 5.77
C LEU A 5 -6.10 5.69 4.50
N ARG A 6 -7.41 5.44 4.60
CA ARG A 6 -8.31 5.54 3.44
C ARG A 6 -8.56 6.96 2.92
N THR A 7 -8.01 8.00 3.56
CA THR A 7 -8.26 9.40 3.15
C THR A 7 -7.27 9.85 2.07
N ASN A 8 -7.69 10.81 1.24
CA ASN A 8 -6.88 11.34 0.13
C ASN A 8 -5.52 11.87 0.57
N THR A 9 -5.38 12.38 1.80
CA THR A 9 -4.11 12.88 2.35
C THR A 9 -2.99 11.84 2.36
N HIS A 10 -3.33 10.55 2.38
CA HIS A 10 -2.36 9.46 2.45
C HIS A 10 -2.17 8.76 1.10
N LEU A 11 -3.04 9.02 0.13
CA LEU A 11 -2.97 8.46 -1.21
C LEU A 11 -2.24 9.45 -2.12
N LYS A 12 -1.51 8.93 -3.10
CA LYS A 12 -1.23 9.72 -4.30
C LYS A 12 -1.65 8.94 -5.53
N ALA A 13 -2.08 9.70 -6.52
CA ALA A 13 -2.43 9.23 -7.83
C ALA A 13 -1.36 9.66 -8.84
N LYS A 14 -0.96 8.77 -9.73
CA LYS A 14 -0.12 9.05 -10.89
C LYS A 14 -0.91 8.60 -12.11
N ALA A 15 -0.99 9.46 -13.12
CA ALA A 15 -1.60 9.14 -14.40
C ALA A 15 -0.57 9.38 -15.51
N ASP A 16 -0.46 8.45 -16.43
CA ASP A 16 0.34 8.59 -17.64
C ASP A 16 -0.40 7.99 -18.86
N GLY A 17 0.28 7.96 -20.01
CA GLY A 17 -0.32 7.42 -21.24
C GLY A 17 -0.64 5.92 -21.20
N ASN A 18 -0.12 5.19 -20.22
CA ASN A 18 -0.32 3.75 -20.06
C ASN A 18 -1.37 3.42 -18.98
N GLY A 19 -1.71 4.36 -18.10
CA GLY A 19 -2.77 4.13 -17.13
C GLY A 19 -2.83 5.11 -15.96
N LEU A 20 -3.63 4.71 -14.96
CA LEU A 20 -3.80 5.41 -13.69
C LEU A 20 -3.43 4.47 -12.54
N GLU A 21 -2.55 4.95 -11.68
CA GLU A 21 -2.12 4.26 -10.48
C GLU A 21 -2.52 5.08 -9.25
N VAL A 22 -3.03 4.41 -8.22
CA VAL A 22 -3.36 5.03 -6.92
C VAL A 22 -2.83 4.15 -5.81
N GLY A 23 -2.07 4.75 -4.90
CA GLY A 23 -1.45 4.01 -3.82
C GLY A 23 -0.88 4.88 -2.70
N PHE A 24 -0.24 4.20 -1.76
CA PHE A 24 0.47 4.79 -0.63
C PHE A 24 1.97 4.94 -0.93
N TYR A 25 2.64 5.82 -0.19
CA TYR A 25 4.06 6.14 -0.42
C TYR A 25 4.87 6.11 0.88
N GLY A 26 6.19 5.92 0.75
CA GLY A 26 7.14 5.95 1.86
C GLY A 26 6.74 5.00 3.00
N ARG A 27 6.82 5.50 4.24
CA ARG A 27 6.46 4.71 5.43
C ARG A 27 5.00 4.23 5.41
N VAL A 28 4.08 5.01 4.85
CA VAL A 28 2.66 4.66 4.79
C VAL A 28 2.45 3.46 3.85
N ALA A 29 3.19 3.39 2.74
CA ALA A 29 3.15 2.24 1.82
C ALA A 29 3.53 0.94 2.53
N ARG A 30 4.64 0.96 3.28
CA ARG A 30 5.10 -0.20 4.06
C ARG A 30 4.04 -0.66 5.05
N ILE A 31 3.49 0.27 5.83
CA ILE A 31 2.44 -0.03 6.83
C ILE A 31 1.22 -0.64 6.13
N ALA A 32 0.74 -0.01 5.05
CA ALA A 32 -0.41 -0.51 4.31
C ALA A 32 -0.15 -1.91 3.74
N TRP A 33 1.04 -2.18 3.20
CA TRP A 33 1.41 -3.47 2.62
C TRP A 33 1.53 -4.58 3.66
N VAL A 34 2.23 -4.31 4.77
CA VAL A 34 2.38 -5.24 5.89
C VAL A 34 1.02 -5.62 6.44
N HIS A 35 0.10 -4.66 6.57
CA HIS A 35 -1.22 -4.96 7.07
C HIS A 35 -2.13 -5.60 6.01
N GLN A 36 -2.05 -5.20 4.73
CA GLN A 36 -2.82 -5.77 3.63
C GLN A 36 -2.65 -7.28 3.55
N TYR A 37 -1.41 -7.77 3.69
CA TYR A 37 -1.08 -9.19 3.57
C TYR A 37 -0.72 -9.84 4.90
N GLY A 38 -0.90 -9.13 6.01
CA GLY A 38 -0.53 -9.62 7.34
C GLY A 38 0.92 -10.07 7.43
N LEU A 39 1.88 -9.29 6.93
CA LEU A 39 3.31 -9.63 6.93
C LEU A 39 3.95 -9.42 8.31
N ARG A 40 5.21 -9.83 8.43
CA ARG A 40 6.07 -9.52 9.58
C ARG A 40 6.72 -8.16 9.39
N ASP A 41 6.69 -7.32 10.43
CA ASP A 41 7.44 -6.06 10.44
C ASP A 41 7.88 -5.69 11.86
N ARG A 42 8.83 -4.76 11.95
CA ARG A 42 9.37 -4.23 13.21
C ARG A 42 8.43 -3.18 13.78
N VAL A 43 8.13 -3.30 15.07
CA VAL A 43 7.28 -2.34 15.78
C VAL A 43 8.01 -0.99 15.96
N VAL A 44 9.31 -1.04 16.25
CA VAL A 44 10.19 0.13 16.43
C VAL A 44 11.56 -0.15 15.80
N ALA A 45 12.32 0.90 15.49
CA ALA A 45 13.69 0.76 15.03
C ALA A 45 14.52 0.00 16.08
N GLY A 46 15.17 -1.10 15.68
CA GLY A 46 15.91 -1.99 16.59
C GLY A 46 15.05 -2.92 17.45
N GLY A 47 13.73 -2.89 17.32
CA GLY A 47 12.82 -3.79 18.02
C GLY A 47 12.64 -5.13 17.31
N GLY A 48 11.95 -6.07 17.98
CA GLY A 48 11.63 -7.38 17.43
C GLY A 48 10.58 -7.34 16.31
N ASP A 49 10.64 -8.34 15.43
CA ASP A 49 9.66 -8.54 14.35
C ASP A 49 8.38 -9.16 14.90
N VAL A 50 7.23 -8.57 14.56
CA VAL A 50 5.91 -9.06 14.95
C VAL A 50 5.11 -9.44 13.71
N GLN A 51 4.39 -10.56 13.79
CA GLN A 51 3.41 -10.98 12.78
C GLN A 51 2.16 -10.12 12.91
N TYR A 52 1.81 -9.36 11.87
CA TYR A 52 0.58 -8.59 11.85
C TYR A 52 -0.60 -9.40 11.31
N LYS A 53 -1.80 -9.12 11.84
CA LYS A 53 -3.04 -9.63 11.24
C LYS A 53 -3.29 -8.95 9.90
N GLU A 54 -3.76 -9.75 8.94
CA GLU A 54 -4.25 -9.28 7.65
C GLU A 54 -5.42 -8.32 7.81
N ARG A 55 -5.39 -7.21 7.06
CA ARG A 55 -6.39 -6.15 7.04
C ARG A 55 -6.39 -5.53 5.65
N GLN A 56 -7.47 -5.70 4.90
CA GLN A 56 -7.64 -5.02 3.62
C GLN A 56 -7.76 -3.51 3.82
N VAL A 57 -6.76 -2.76 3.34
CA VAL A 57 -6.70 -1.29 3.37
C VAL A 57 -7.10 -0.71 2.02
N LEU A 58 -6.66 -1.35 0.92
CA LEU A 58 -7.11 -1.09 -0.43
C LEU A 58 -7.78 -2.35 -0.96
N GLY A 59 -8.96 -2.19 -1.52
CA GLY A 59 -9.72 -3.26 -2.14
C GLY A 59 -10.59 -2.68 -3.24
N PHE A 60 -10.66 -3.39 -4.35
CA PHE A 60 -11.60 -3.07 -5.40
C PHE A 60 -12.98 -3.62 -4.99
N SER A 61 -14.04 -2.87 -5.26
CA SER A 61 -15.39 -3.44 -5.24
C SER A 61 -15.47 -4.51 -6.34
N ASP A 62 -16.27 -5.56 -6.16
CA ASP A 62 -16.47 -6.66 -7.16
C ASP A 62 -16.89 -6.19 -8.57
N LYS A 63 -17.10 -4.89 -8.77
CA LYS A 63 -17.33 -4.29 -10.09
C LYS A 63 -16.02 -4.12 -10.88
N LYS A 64 -15.74 -5.18 -11.65
CA LYS A 64 -14.87 -5.29 -12.83
C LYS A 64 -13.35 -5.34 -12.60
N SER A 65 -12.79 -6.31 -13.30
CA SER A 65 -11.39 -6.69 -13.45
C SER A 65 -10.60 -5.68 -14.27
N TYR A 66 -9.56 -5.12 -13.64
CA TYR A 66 -8.45 -4.45 -14.30
C TYR A 66 -7.17 -5.20 -13.95
N GLU A 67 -6.23 -5.28 -14.89
CA GLU A 67 -5.03 -6.12 -14.74
C GLU A 67 -4.21 -5.73 -13.51
N GLN A 68 -3.92 -6.75 -12.71
CA GLN A 68 -3.25 -6.68 -11.44
C GLN A 68 -1.73 -6.76 -11.63
N ASN A 69 -1.09 -5.67 -12.06
CA ASN A 69 0.36 -5.56 -11.96
C ASN A 69 0.75 -5.17 -10.52
N PHE A 70 0.64 -6.14 -9.60
CA PHE A 70 0.89 -5.94 -8.16
C PHE A 70 2.38 -5.92 -7.78
N PHE A 71 3.32 -6.13 -8.72
CA PHE A 71 4.72 -6.43 -8.40
C PHE A 71 5.77 -5.45 -8.95
N SER A 72 5.44 -4.43 -9.75
CA SER A 72 6.45 -3.53 -10.36
C SER A 72 6.58 -2.15 -9.70
N THR A 73 5.60 -1.67 -8.93
CA THR A 73 5.55 -0.25 -8.49
C THR A 73 6.20 0.04 -7.13
N LEU A 74 7.14 -0.78 -6.67
CA LEU A 74 8.00 -0.42 -5.53
C LEU A 74 9.24 0.39 -5.96
N HIS A 75 9.65 0.29 -7.23
CA HIS A 75 10.84 1.00 -7.73
C HIS A 75 10.54 2.41 -8.26
N GLU A 76 9.30 2.68 -8.70
CA GLU A 76 8.94 3.98 -9.27
C GLU A 76 8.43 5.00 -8.25
N PHE A 77 7.81 4.58 -7.15
CA PHE A 77 7.29 5.52 -6.14
C PHE A 77 8.32 6.02 -5.14
N ASN A 78 9.53 5.47 -5.19
CA ASN A 78 10.70 5.96 -4.45
C ASN A 78 11.65 6.77 -5.34
N ALA A 79 11.32 7.00 -6.62
CA ALA A 79 12.15 7.75 -7.57
C ALA A 79 11.86 9.26 -7.52
N LYS A 80 12.15 9.88 -6.37
CA LYS A 80 12.82 11.17 -6.15
C LYS A 80 12.68 11.58 -4.68
#